data_AF-A0A1F6RJ62-F1
#
_entry.id   AF-A0A1F6RJ62-F1
#
_cell.length_a   1.000
_cell.length_b   1.000
_cell.length_c   1.000
_cell.angle_alpha   90.00
_cell.angle_beta   90.00
_cell.angle_gamma   90.00
#
_symmetry.space_group_name_H-M   'P 1'
#
loop_
_entity.id
_entity.type
_entity.pdbx_description
1 polymer ?
#
loop_
_entity_poly.entity_id
_entity_poly.type
_entity_poly.pdbx_seq_one_letter_code
_entity_poly.pdbx_strand_id
1 'polypeptide(L)'
;MKEIKLTKEEQKIENELIKGSYLNVSKSEFEDIAESVASKKRNAILNIRVNKDDIERIKKLAKKFGVGYQTLISELIHRAAKSG
;
A
#
# COMPACT_ATOMS: atom_id res chain seq x y z
N MET A 1 14.41 10.67 29.79
CA MET A 1 14.00 10.34 28.41
C MET A 1 13.02 9.19 28.48
N LYS A 2 11.85 9.29 27.82
CA LYS A 2 10.79 8.26 27.92
C LYS A 2 11.24 7.01 27.17
N GLU A 3 11.25 5.87 27.84
CA GLU A 3 11.53 4.55 27.24
C GLU A 3 10.42 4.19 26.25
N ILE A 4 10.70 4.36 24.96
CA ILE A 4 9.80 3.90 23.89
C ILE A 4 9.99 2.39 23.80
N LYS A 5 8.99 1.62 24.26
CA LYS A 5 8.98 0.17 24.09
C LYS A 5 8.68 -0.14 22.62
N LEU A 6 9.72 -0.41 21.85
CA LEU A 6 9.60 -0.87 20.47
C LEU A 6 8.87 -2.23 20.44
N THR A 7 7.94 -2.38 19.51
CA THR A 7 7.30 -3.67 19.25
C THR A 7 8.29 -4.65 18.63
N LYS A 8 8.00 -5.96 18.68
CA LYS A 8 8.90 -6.99 18.13
C LYS A 8 9.26 -6.78 16.66
N GLU A 9 8.35 -6.17 15.90
CA GLU A 9 8.54 -5.84 14.48
C GLU A 9 9.47 -4.63 14.31
N GLU A 10 9.27 -3.57 15.09
CA GLU A 10 10.13 -2.37 15.08
C GLU A 10 11.56 -2.68 15.53
N GLN A 11 11.72 -3.50 16.57
CA GLN A 11 13.03 -3.94 17.04
C GLN A 11 13.73 -4.81 15.99
N LYS A 12 12.98 -5.57 15.20
CA LYS A 12 13.54 -6.38 14.11
C LYS A 12 14.05 -5.48 12.98
N ILE A 13 13.27 -4.47 12.58
CA ILE A 13 13.67 -3.48 11.58
C ILE A 13 14.94 -2.74 12.04
N GLU A 14 14.98 -2.28 13.30
CA GLU A 14 16.16 -1.60 13.86
C GLU A 14 17.40 -2.50 13.87
N ASN A 15 17.25 -3.75 14.28
CA ASN A 15 18.35 -4.72 14.26
C ASN A 15 18.82 -5.07 12.84
N GLU A 16 17.92 -5.16 11.86
CA GLU A 16 18.25 -5.39 10.45
C GLU A 16 18.93 -4.16 9.81
N LEU A 17 18.59 -2.96 10.29
CA LEU A 17 19.18 -1.68 9.86
C LEU A 17 20.59 -1.49 10.43
N ILE A 18 20.80 -1.81 11.70
CA ILE A 18 22.11 -1.80 12.37
C ILE A 18 23.04 -2.89 11.82
N LYS A 19 22.50 -4.06 11.45
CA LYS A 19 23.27 -5.17 10.84
C LYS A 19 23.76 -4.88 9.42
N GLY A 20 23.41 -3.73 8.82
CA GLY A 20 23.92 -3.33 7.50
C GLY A 20 23.42 -4.23 6.36
N SER A 21 22.26 -4.88 6.52
CA SER A 21 21.71 -5.80 5.51
C SER A 21 20.97 -5.09 4.37
N TYR A 22 20.85 -3.77 4.43
CA TYR A 22 20.27 -2.96 3.37
C TYR A 22 21.38 -2.53 2.41
N LEU A 23 21.32 -3.06 1.19
CA LEU A 23 22.16 -2.62 0.08
C LEU A 23 21.84 -1.14 -0.21
N ASN A 24 22.84 -0.27 -0.14
CA ASN A 24 22.73 1.09 -0.67
C ASN A 24 22.55 0.98 -2.19
N VAL A 25 21.29 0.94 -2.64
CA VAL A 25 20.96 1.05 -4.06
C VAL A 25 21.41 2.41 -4.59
N SER A 26 21.85 2.44 -5.85
CA SER A 26 22.30 3.68 -6.49
C SER A 26 21.19 4.73 -6.48
N LYS A 27 21.54 6.03 -6.44
CA LYS A 27 20.57 7.15 -6.43
C LYS A 27 19.50 7.02 -7.52
N SER A 28 19.88 6.52 -8.70
CA SER A 28 18.98 6.33 -9.84
C SER A 28 17.93 5.26 -9.56
N GLU A 29 18.33 4.09 -9.02
CA GLU A 29 17.37 3.04 -8.66
C GLU A 29 16.50 3.44 -7.47
N PHE A 30 17.04 4.24 -6.54
CA PHE A 30 16.24 4.80 -5.45
C PHE A 30 15.21 5.81 -5.97
N GLU A 31 15.54 6.63 -6.96
CA GLU A 31 14.62 7.59 -7.58
C GLU A 31 13.53 6.87 -8.38
N ASP A 32 13.86 5.85 -9.17
CA ASP A 32 12.87 5.02 -9.89
C ASP A 32 11.92 4.28 -8.93
N ILE A 33 12.46 3.74 -7.84
CA ILE A 33 11.66 3.09 -6.79
C ILE A 33 10.83 4.15 -6.05
N ALA A 34 11.41 5.30 -5.71
CA ALA A 34 10.71 6.38 -5.02
C ALA A 34 9.60 6.97 -5.89
N GLU A 35 9.78 7.09 -7.20
CA GLU A 35 8.77 7.54 -8.15
C GLU A 35 7.67 6.49 -8.34
N SER A 36 8.03 5.22 -8.41
CA SER A 36 7.07 4.10 -8.40
C SER A 36 6.27 3.98 -7.10
N VAL A 37 6.85 4.40 -5.97
CA VAL A 37 6.18 4.45 -4.67
C VAL A 37 5.37 5.74 -4.52
N ALA A 38 5.86 6.86 -5.04
CA ALA A 38 5.20 8.16 -5.02
C ALA A 38 3.98 8.22 -5.95
N SER A 39 4.03 7.56 -7.11
CA SER A 39 2.89 7.37 -8.00
C SER A 39 1.80 6.46 -7.40
N LYS A 40 2.18 5.56 -6.49
CA LYS A 40 1.25 4.75 -5.69
C LYS A 40 0.70 5.48 -4.45
N LYS A 41 1.18 6.68 -4.17
CA LYS A 41 0.74 7.46 -3.01
C LYS A 41 -0.72 7.88 -3.25
N ARG A 42 -1.61 7.37 -2.39
CA ARG A 42 -3.06 7.62 -2.43
C ARG A 42 -3.35 9.07 -2.01
N ASN A 43 -3.00 10.03 -2.86
CA ASN A 43 -3.05 11.46 -2.54
C ASN A 43 -4.42 12.10 -2.81
N ALA A 44 -5.36 11.37 -3.40
CA ALA A 44 -6.69 11.86 -3.75
C ALA A 44 -7.79 11.03 -3.08
N ILE A 45 -8.74 11.71 -2.44
CA ILE A 45 -9.94 11.10 -1.88
C ILE A 45 -11.03 11.12 -2.96
N LEU A 46 -11.51 9.94 -3.34
CA LEU A 46 -12.63 9.79 -4.26
C LEU A 46 -13.91 9.49 -3.46
N ASN A 47 -14.86 10.42 -3.46
CA ASN A 47 -16.19 10.21 -2.89
C ASN A 47 -17.17 9.86 -4.01
N ILE A 48 -17.72 8.64 -4.00
CA ILE A 48 -18.70 8.18 -4.98
C ILE A 48 -19.94 7.64 -4.29
N ARG A 49 -21.12 7.90 -4.88
CA ARG A 49 -22.36 7.25 -4.47
C ARG A 49 -22.52 5.96 -5.27
N VAL A 50 -22.75 4.87 -4.58
CA VAL A 50 -22.91 3.53 -5.15
C VAL A 50 -24.11 2.85 -4.53
N ASN A 51 -24.79 2.03 -5.31
CA ASN A 51 -25.94 1.27 -4.82
C ASN A 51 -25.50 0.26 -3.75
N LYS A 52 -26.40 0.01 -2.80
CA LYS A 52 -26.13 -0.91 -1.68
C LYS A 52 -25.88 -2.33 -2.18
N ASP A 53 -26.69 -2.80 -3.13
CA ASP A 53 -26.55 -4.13 -3.73
C ASP A 53 -25.19 -4.34 -4.41
N ASP A 54 -24.67 -3.32 -5.10
CA ASP A 54 -23.37 -3.36 -5.75
C ASP A 54 -22.24 -3.43 -4.72
N ILE A 55 -22.32 -2.64 -3.65
CA ILE A 55 -21.37 -2.72 -2.53
C ILE A 55 -21.36 -4.11 -1.90
N GLU A 56 -22.52 -4.75 -1.72
CA GLU A 56 -22.60 -6.10 -1.18
C GLU A 56 -21.98 -7.15 -2.12
N ARG A 57 -22.21 -7.02 -3.44
CA ARG A 57 -21.57 -7.88 -4.45
C ARG A 57 -20.06 -7.71 -4.46
N ILE A 58 -19.56 -6.47 -4.41
CA ILE A 58 -18.12 -6.17 -4.35
C ILE A 58 -17.51 -6.72 -3.06
N LYS A 59 -18.18 -6.60 -1.91
CA LYS A 59 -17.71 -7.20 -0.65
C LYS A 59 -17.59 -8.71 -0.75
N LYS A 60 -18.58 -9.39 -1.35
CA LYS A 60 -18.52 -10.84 -1.58
C LYS A 60 -17.37 -11.21 -2.52
N LEU A 61 -17.16 -10.44 -3.58
CA LEU A 61 -16.06 -10.64 -4.52
C LEU A 61 -14.70 -10.46 -3.83
N ALA A 62 -14.51 -9.36 -3.10
CA ALA A 62 -13.28 -9.06 -2.37
C ALA A 62 -12.96 -10.15 -1.33
N LYS A 63 -13.98 -10.68 -0.64
CA LYS A 63 -13.82 -11.80 0.29
C LYS A 63 -13.28 -13.06 -0.41
N LYS A 64 -13.68 -13.35 -1.64
CA LYS A 64 -13.13 -14.48 -2.42
C LYS A 64 -11.66 -14.31 -2.74
N PHE A 65 -11.23 -13.06 -2.96
CA PHE A 65 -9.83 -12.72 -3.23
C PHE A 65 -8.99 -12.49 -1.96
N GLY A 66 -9.59 -12.57 -0.76
CA GLY A 66 -8.89 -12.33 0.51
C GLY A 66 -8.48 -10.86 0.73
N VAL A 67 -9.09 -9.91 0.02
CA VAL A 67 -8.78 -8.48 0.12
C VAL A 67 -9.96 -7.68 0.64
N GLY A 68 -9.69 -6.49 1.20
CA GLY A 68 -10.75 -5.55 1.55
C GLY A 68 -11.46 -4.99 0.30
N TYR A 69 -12.77 -4.72 0.41
CA TYR A 69 -13.55 -4.18 -0.72
C TYR A 69 -13.00 -2.83 -1.23
N GLN A 70 -12.45 -2.00 -0.34
CA GLN A 70 -11.80 -0.74 -0.71
C GLN A 70 -10.52 -0.96 -1.52
N THR A 71 -9.73 -1.99 -1.17
CA THR A 71 -8.52 -2.37 -1.91
C THR A 71 -8.87 -2.87 -3.30
N LEU A 72 -9.90 -3.71 -3.41
CA LEU A 72 -10.38 -4.20 -4.71
C LEU A 72 -10.85 -3.05 -5.61
N ILE A 73 -11.65 -2.12 -5.08
CA ILE A 73 -12.11 -0.95 -5.82
C ILE A 73 -10.92 -0.09 -6.28
N SER A 74 -9.94 0.11 -5.39
CA SER A 74 -8.73 0.89 -5.72
C SER A 74 -7.92 0.24 -6.84
N GLU A 75 -7.80 -1.09 -6.85
CA GLU A 75 -7.09 -1.84 -7.89
C GLU A 75 -7.81 -1.73 -9.24
N LEU A 76 -9.14 -1.91 -9.25
CA LEU A 76 -9.94 -1.78 -10.46
C LEU A 76 -9.82 -0.39 -11.09
N ILE A 77 -9.86 0.67 -10.28
CA ILE A 77 -9.67 2.05 -10.75
C ILE A 77 -8.26 2.24 -11.32
N HIS A 78 -7.23 1.72 -10.63
CA HIS A 78 -5.86 1.82 -11.10
C HIS A 78 -5.65 1.09 -12.43
N ARG A 79 -6.19 -0.13 -12.57
CA ARG A 79 -6.11 -0.91 -13.80
C ARG A 79 -6.86 -0.23 -14.95
N ALA A 80 -8.02 0.36 -14.68
CA ALA A 80 -8.77 1.13 -15.67
C ALA A 80 -7.98 2.35 -16.15
N ALA A 81 -7.35 3.11 -15.24
CA ALA A 81 -6.52 4.27 -15.59
C ALA A 81 -5.24 3.89 -16.36
N LYS A 82 -4.65 2.72 -16.10
CA LYS A 82 -3.45 2.24 -16.82
C LYS A 82 -3.74 1.72 -18.24
N SER A 83 -5.00 1.40 -18.53
CA SER A 83 -5.40 0.80 -19.81
C SER A 83 -5.95 1.83 -20.83
N GLY A 84 -6.05 3.11 -20.45
CA GLY A 84 -6.41 4.22 -21.32
C GLY A 84 -5.21 5.09 -21.64
#